data_AF-A0A8C2P0F7-F1
#
_entry.id   AF-A0A8C2P0F7-F1
#
_cell.length_a   1.000
_cell.length_b   1.000
_cell.length_c   1.000
_cell.angle_alpha   90.00
_cell.angle_beta   90.00
_cell.angle_gamma   90.00
#
_symmetry.space_group_name_H-M   'P 1'
#
loop_
_entity.id
_entity.type
_entity.pdbx_description
1 polymer ?
#
loop_
_entity_poly.entity_id
_entity_poly.type
_entity_poly.pdbx_seq_one_letter_code
_entity_poly.pdbx_strand_id
1 'polypeptide(L)'
;MRAQGSVSSRRLRTNTYFSFFLPKGQNLPGRVFFLRYVVQTLEDDFQQILRKQRQHLQQAIASTVLSCDKQPHNVRDVIKWLIRAVTEDRLIQPPNQNQTSPGKGILKTSSNHPSSQPNLTKNANQLIVCQLQRMLSIAVEVDRTPTCSSNKIAEMMFGFVLDIPERSQREMFFTTMESHLLRCKVLEIIFLHSCETPTRLPLSLAQALYFLNNSTSLLKCQSDKTQWQKWDELVEHLQFLLSSYQHVLREHLRSSVIDRKDLIIKRIKPKPQQGDDISVVDVEKQIEAFRSRLVRMLGEPLVPQLQDKVRLLRLLLFFAADLNPDSEVSPARSSTR
;
A
#
# COMPACT_ATOMS: atom_id res chain seq x y z
N MET A 1 13.96 -13.30 45.15
CA MET A 1 14.06 -11.85 44.83
C MET A 1 14.01 -11.68 43.32
N ARG A 2 12.98 -11.00 42.82
CA ARG A 2 12.70 -10.82 41.38
C ARG A 2 13.72 -9.91 40.73
N ALA A 3 14.25 -10.33 39.58
CA ALA A 3 14.97 -9.48 38.64
C ALA A 3 14.00 -8.46 38.01
N GLN A 4 13.82 -7.30 38.65
CA GLN A 4 13.29 -6.08 38.03
C GLN A 4 14.39 -5.41 37.19
N GLY A 5 14.97 -6.18 36.27
CA GLY A 5 15.92 -5.72 35.27
C GLY A 5 15.21 -4.93 34.16
N SER A 6 14.78 -3.72 34.51
CA SER A 6 14.80 -2.53 33.66
C SER A 6 14.12 -2.62 32.27
N VAL A 7 12.78 -2.57 32.28
CA VAL A 7 11.98 -2.12 31.12
C VAL A 7 12.35 -0.67 30.72
N SER A 8 12.75 0.17 31.68
CA SER A 8 13.17 1.55 31.43
C SER A 8 14.47 1.68 30.62
N SER A 9 15.51 0.88 30.86
CA SER A 9 16.73 0.92 30.01
C SER A 9 16.50 0.37 28.61
N ARG A 10 15.54 -0.55 28.39
CA ARG A 10 15.18 -0.97 27.03
C ARG A 10 14.45 0.15 26.28
N ARG A 11 13.52 0.85 26.94
CA ARG A 11 12.80 2.01 26.38
C ARG A 11 13.69 3.20 26.04
N LEU A 12 14.64 3.55 26.92
CA LEU A 12 15.59 4.66 26.69
C LEU A 12 16.56 4.33 25.55
N ARG A 13 16.98 3.07 25.42
CA ARG A 13 17.84 2.62 24.33
C ARG A 13 17.15 2.70 22.97
N THR A 14 15.91 2.22 22.82
CA THR A 14 15.22 2.18 21.52
C THR A 14 14.88 3.56 20.95
N ASN A 15 14.55 4.54 21.80
CA ASN A 15 14.28 5.90 21.33
C ASN A 15 15.57 6.60 20.84
N THR A 16 16.70 6.33 21.50
CA THR A 16 18.02 6.82 21.08
C THR A 16 18.51 6.14 19.79
N TYR A 17 18.19 4.86 19.58
CA TYR A 17 18.51 4.16 18.33
C TYR A 17 17.67 4.62 17.14
N PHE A 18 16.45 5.16 17.36
CA PHE A 18 15.60 5.67 16.26
C PHE A 18 16.26 6.80 15.46
N SER A 19 17.04 7.64 16.15
CA SER A 19 17.84 8.70 15.52
C SER A 19 19.06 8.19 14.74
N PHE A 20 19.45 6.92 14.92
CA PHE A 20 20.62 6.30 14.28
C PHE A 20 20.28 5.43 13.06
N PHE A 21 19.01 5.33 12.63
CA PHE A 21 18.59 4.37 11.60
C PHE A 21 19.22 4.54 10.23
N LEU A 22 19.66 5.76 9.85
CA LEU A 22 20.36 5.98 8.57
C LEU A 22 21.41 7.10 8.66
N PRO A 23 22.66 6.80 9.07
CA PRO A 23 23.79 7.66 8.73
C PRO A 23 23.93 7.66 7.21
N LYS A 24 24.01 8.86 6.63
CA LYS A 24 24.19 9.12 5.20
C LYS A 24 25.29 8.21 4.61
N GLY A 25 24.98 7.43 3.57
CA GLY A 25 25.96 7.21 2.49
C GLY A 25 26.49 5.82 2.13
N GLN A 26 26.18 4.69 2.80
CA GLN A 26 26.69 3.37 2.33
C GLN A 26 25.71 2.20 2.54
N ASN A 27 25.45 1.44 1.48
CA ASN A 27 24.67 0.19 1.48
C ASN A 27 25.51 -0.97 2.07
N LEU A 28 25.60 -1.03 3.39
CA LEU A 28 26.24 -2.15 4.10
C LEU A 28 25.18 -3.23 4.40
N PRO A 29 25.42 -4.52 4.11
CA PRO A 29 24.51 -5.62 4.45
C PRO A 29 24.02 -5.61 5.91
N GLY A 30 24.86 -5.14 6.83
CA GLY A 30 24.51 -4.98 8.24
C GLY A 30 23.30 -4.06 8.52
N ARG A 31 23.01 -3.08 7.66
CA ARG A 31 21.85 -2.19 7.83
C ARG A 31 20.53 -2.93 7.63
N VAL A 32 20.46 -3.82 6.64
CA VAL A 32 19.27 -4.62 6.36
C VAL A 32 18.98 -5.59 7.50
N PHE A 33 20.01 -6.28 7.99
CA PHE A 33 19.87 -7.20 9.13
C PHE A 33 19.49 -6.46 10.41
N PHE A 34 20.09 -5.29 10.65
CA PHE A 34 19.73 -4.47 11.80
C PHE A 34 18.28 -3.98 11.72
N LEU A 35 17.83 -3.46 10.57
CA LEU A 35 16.44 -3.05 10.37
C LEU A 35 15.49 -4.22 10.63
N ARG A 36 15.75 -5.39 10.03
CA ARG A 36 14.95 -6.60 10.27
C ARG A 36 14.90 -6.99 11.75
N TYR A 37 16.04 -6.93 12.45
CA TYR A 37 16.10 -7.20 13.89
C TYR A 37 15.23 -6.23 14.71
N VAL A 38 15.29 -4.94 14.40
CA VAL A 38 14.45 -3.92 15.05
C VAL A 38 12.98 -4.22 14.80
N VAL A 39 12.58 -4.36 13.53
CA VAL A 39 11.17 -4.58 13.17
C VAL A 39 10.64 -5.84 13.85
N GLN A 40 11.41 -6.92 13.85
CA GLN A 40 11.04 -8.15 14.55
C GLN A 40 10.92 -7.93 16.06
N THR A 41 11.84 -7.17 16.68
CA THR A 41 11.76 -6.85 18.11
C THR A 41 10.51 -6.05 18.45
N LEU A 42 10.13 -5.07 17.62
CA LEU A 42 8.92 -4.27 17.82
C LEU A 42 7.66 -5.14 17.69
N GLU A 43 7.61 -5.99 16.68
CA GLU A 43 6.49 -6.89 16.47
C GLU A 43 6.35 -7.92 17.59
N ASP A 44 7.44 -8.57 17.99
CA ASP A 44 7.44 -9.58 19.05
C ASP A 44 7.00 -8.97 20.38
N ASP A 45 7.49 -7.77 20.72
CA ASP A 45 7.07 -7.03 21.91
C ASP A 45 5.57 -6.67 21.85
N PHE A 46 5.09 -6.16 20.72
CA PHE A 46 3.69 -5.86 20.51
C PHE A 46 2.80 -7.09 20.66
N GLN A 47 3.14 -8.20 20.00
CA GLN A 47 2.40 -9.46 20.05
C GLN A 47 2.43 -10.09 21.45
N GLN A 48 3.58 -10.04 22.14
CA GLN A 48 3.70 -10.55 23.49
C GLN A 48 2.78 -9.81 24.46
N ILE A 49 2.76 -8.47 24.39
CA ILE A 49 1.90 -7.65 25.26
C ILE A 49 0.43 -7.80 24.87
N LEU A 50 0.11 -7.85 23.58
CA LEU A 50 -1.24 -8.12 23.10
C LEU A 50 -1.80 -9.45 23.63
N ARG A 51 -0.96 -10.50 23.69
CA ARG A 51 -1.37 -11.82 24.21
C ARG A 51 -1.51 -11.86 25.72
N LYS A 52 -0.57 -11.27 26.46
CA LYS A 52 -0.46 -11.44 27.92
C LYS A 52 -1.09 -10.30 28.75
N GLN A 53 -1.12 -9.08 28.21
CA GLN A 53 -1.42 -7.86 28.95
C GLN A 53 -2.15 -6.84 28.07
N ARG A 54 -3.29 -7.24 27.46
CA ARG A 54 -4.06 -6.41 26.51
C ARG A 54 -4.26 -4.97 26.98
N GLN A 55 -4.59 -4.77 28.26
CA GLN A 55 -4.82 -3.45 28.85
C GLN A 55 -3.56 -2.57 28.89
N HIS A 56 -2.37 -3.16 28.89
CA HIS A 56 -1.07 -2.48 28.95
C HIS A 56 -0.38 -2.31 27.60
N LEU A 57 -1.06 -2.50 26.46
CA LEU A 57 -0.47 -2.31 25.12
C LEU A 57 0.26 -0.97 24.93
N GLN A 58 -0.20 0.09 25.59
CA GLN A 58 0.45 1.41 25.58
C GLN A 58 1.84 1.44 26.23
N GLN A 59 2.22 0.38 26.95
CA GLN A 59 3.53 0.20 27.58
C GLN A 59 4.53 -0.56 26.69
N ALA A 60 4.06 -1.09 25.55
CA ALA A 60 4.88 -1.74 24.54
C ALA A 60 5.91 -0.78 23.96
N ILE A 61 7.10 -1.28 23.68
CA ILE A 61 8.15 -0.57 22.96
C ILE A 61 7.59 -0.08 21.62
N ALA A 62 6.87 -0.94 20.90
CA ALA A 62 6.20 -0.56 19.65
C ALA A 62 5.31 0.68 19.81
N SER A 63 4.46 0.71 20.84
CA SER A 63 3.60 1.88 21.12
C SER A 63 4.41 3.12 21.51
N THR A 64 5.52 2.97 22.23
CA THR A 64 6.36 4.11 22.59
C THR A 64 7.15 4.69 21.41
N VAL A 65 7.34 3.93 20.34
CA VAL A 65 8.16 4.33 19.18
C VAL A 65 7.30 4.73 17.98
N LEU A 66 6.21 4.00 17.73
CA LEU A 66 5.39 4.08 16.50
C LEU A 66 3.96 4.60 16.73
N SER A 67 3.65 5.11 17.93
CA SER A 67 2.35 5.74 18.18
C SER A 67 2.19 7.00 17.31
N CYS A 68 1.08 7.07 16.57
CA CYS A 68 0.71 8.23 15.77
C CYS A 68 0.30 9.42 16.65
N ASP A 69 -0.20 9.15 17.87
CA ASP A 69 -0.58 10.18 18.82
C ASP A 69 0.63 10.76 19.58
N LYS A 70 1.55 9.88 20.01
CA LYS A 70 2.65 10.26 20.89
C LYS A 70 3.96 10.55 20.16
N GLN A 71 4.21 9.88 19.03
CA GLN A 71 5.46 9.96 18.28
C GLN A 71 5.22 10.13 16.76
N PRO A 72 4.43 11.13 16.33
CA PRO A 72 4.14 11.34 14.92
C PRO A 72 5.39 11.60 14.07
N HIS A 73 6.45 12.17 14.66
CA HIS A 73 7.72 12.41 13.96
C HIS A 73 8.45 11.11 13.59
N ASN A 74 8.45 10.10 14.48
CA ASN A 74 9.05 8.80 14.18
C ASN A 74 8.32 8.12 13.03
N VAL A 75 6.98 8.15 13.04
CA VAL A 75 6.15 7.60 11.96
C VAL A 75 6.43 8.34 10.65
N ARG A 76 6.55 9.66 10.69
CA ARG A 76 6.93 10.48 9.52
C ARG A 76 8.32 10.13 8.99
N ASP A 77 9.28 9.82 9.85
CA ASP A 77 10.61 9.43 9.41
C ASP A 77 10.62 8.04 8.77
N VAL A 78 9.85 7.08 9.28
CA VAL A 78 9.61 5.78 8.61
C VAL A 78 9.05 5.98 7.21
N ILE A 79 8.07 6.88 7.05
CA ILE A 79 7.51 7.24 5.75
C ILE A 79 8.60 7.77 4.80
N LYS A 80 9.42 8.74 5.26
CA LYS A 80 10.50 9.30 4.44
C LYS A 80 11.51 8.22 4.03
N TRP A 81 11.88 7.33 4.95
CA TRP A 81 12.80 6.23 4.65
C TRP A 81 12.21 5.26 3.64
N LEU A 82 10.91 4.98 3.72
CA LEU A 82 10.21 4.11 2.77
C LEU A 82 10.21 4.73 1.38
N ILE A 83 9.82 6.00 1.26
CA ILE A 83 9.77 6.70 -0.03
C ILE A 83 11.17 6.79 -0.64
N ARG A 84 12.18 7.07 0.18
CA ARG A 84 13.59 7.03 -0.24
C ARG A 84 13.99 5.65 -0.74
N ALA A 85 13.71 4.58 -0.01
CA ALA A 85 14.05 3.21 -0.41
C ALA A 85 13.34 2.79 -1.71
N VAL A 86 12.10 3.25 -1.92
CA VAL A 86 11.34 3.02 -3.15
C VAL A 86 11.92 3.79 -4.34
N THR A 87 12.44 5.00 -4.12
CA THR A 87 12.89 5.90 -5.20
C THR A 87 14.37 5.77 -5.57
N GLU A 88 15.22 5.34 -4.64
CA GLU A 88 16.69 5.28 -4.83
C GLU A 88 17.21 4.11 -5.71
N ASP A 89 16.34 3.24 -6.23
CA ASP A 89 16.70 2.00 -6.96
C ASP A 89 17.48 2.21 -8.29
N ARG A 90 17.73 3.46 -8.72
CA ARG A 90 18.42 3.75 -10.01
C ARG A 90 19.56 4.76 -9.97
N LEU A 91 19.91 5.35 -8.82
CA LEU A 91 21.06 6.29 -8.78
C LEU A 91 22.44 5.60 -8.89
N ILE A 92 22.48 4.28 -9.13
CA ILE A 92 23.71 3.47 -9.25
C ILE A 92 23.70 2.66 -10.56
N GLN A 93 23.31 3.27 -11.68
CA GLN A 93 23.87 2.86 -12.98
C GLN A 93 24.92 3.89 -13.37
N PRO A 94 26.22 3.55 -13.43
CA PRO A 94 27.20 4.47 -13.99
C PRO A 94 26.83 4.73 -15.46
N PRO A 95 26.96 5.96 -15.97
CA PRO A 95 26.73 6.22 -17.37
C PRO A 95 27.73 5.38 -18.16
N ASN A 96 27.21 4.56 -19.10
CA ASN A 96 28.01 3.88 -20.10
C ASN A 96 28.89 4.93 -20.80
N GLN A 97 30.15 5.00 -20.39
CA GLN A 97 31.12 5.89 -20.99
C GLN A 97 31.57 5.22 -22.28
N ASN A 98 30.93 5.61 -23.38
CA ASN A 98 31.44 5.41 -24.73
C ASN A 98 32.84 6.03 -24.79
N GLN A 99 33.88 5.20 -24.74
CA GLN A 99 35.24 5.62 -25.10
C GLN A 99 35.57 5.07 -26.49
N THR A 100 35.41 5.95 -27.47
CA THR A 100 35.96 5.85 -28.81
C THR A 100 37.45 6.17 -28.75
N SER A 101 38.34 5.23 -29.09
CA SER A 101 39.61 5.51 -29.81
C SER A 101 40.41 4.23 -30.11
N PRO A 102 41.26 4.23 -31.16
CA PRO A 102 41.70 3.02 -31.86
C PRO A 102 43.14 2.61 -31.51
N GLY A 103 43.45 1.30 -31.58
CA GLY A 103 44.84 0.84 -31.77
C GLY A 103 45.27 -0.47 -31.10
N LYS A 104 45.33 -1.53 -31.93
CA LYS A 104 46.43 -2.53 -32.02
C LYS A 104 46.68 -3.53 -30.87
N GLY A 105 46.11 -4.73 -31.08
CA GLY A 105 46.61 -6.10 -30.81
C GLY A 105 47.61 -6.43 -29.70
N ILE A 106 47.28 -7.43 -28.87
CA ILE A 106 47.95 -8.75 -28.74
C ILE A 106 47.27 -9.56 -27.60
N LEU A 107 47.30 -10.89 -27.78
CA LEU A 107 46.52 -11.95 -27.10
C LEU A 107 46.90 -12.27 -25.64
N LYS A 108 45.95 -12.99 -25.00
CA LYS A 108 46.03 -13.88 -23.80
C LYS A 108 45.80 -13.11 -22.48
N THR A 109 44.96 -13.51 -21.52
CA THR A 109 44.55 -14.83 -21.01
C THR A 109 43.21 -14.75 -20.24
N SER A 110 42.31 -15.73 -20.45
CA SER A 110 41.27 -16.24 -19.53
C SER A 110 41.19 -15.65 -18.11
N SER A 111 40.12 -14.87 -17.84
CA SER A 111 39.41 -14.85 -16.54
C SER A 111 37.99 -14.30 -16.78
N ASN A 112 37.06 -15.19 -17.11
CA ASN A 112 35.64 -14.86 -17.14
C ASN A 112 35.08 -14.95 -15.71
N HIS A 113 35.18 -13.87 -14.95
CA HIS A 113 34.31 -13.66 -13.80
C HIS A 113 33.21 -12.66 -14.21
N PRO A 114 31.97 -13.11 -14.48
CA PRO A 114 30.86 -12.17 -14.56
C PRO A 114 30.60 -11.65 -13.15
N SER A 115 30.82 -10.35 -12.93
CA SER A 115 30.47 -9.64 -11.70
C SER A 115 28.95 -9.61 -11.52
N SER A 116 28.43 -10.62 -10.82
CA SER A 116 27.02 -10.82 -10.49
C SER A 116 26.55 -9.92 -9.34
N GLN A 117 26.84 -8.62 -9.39
CA GLN A 117 26.40 -7.65 -8.38
C GLN A 117 25.04 -6.92 -8.58
N PRO A 118 24.36 -6.93 -9.75
CA PRO A 118 23.10 -6.18 -9.87
C PRO A 118 21.89 -6.87 -9.21
N ASN A 119 21.96 -8.17 -8.93
CA ASN A 119 20.84 -8.93 -8.35
C ASN A 119 20.81 -8.88 -6.81
N LEU A 120 21.96 -8.68 -6.15
CA LEU A 120 22.03 -8.70 -4.68
C LEU A 120 21.49 -7.39 -4.06
N THR A 121 21.73 -6.26 -4.72
CA THR A 121 21.27 -4.93 -4.28
C THR A 121 19.75 -4.74 -4.44
N LYS A 122 19.17 -5.22 -5.54
CA LYS A 122 17.71 -5.20 -5.78
C LYS A 122 16.95 -5.97 -4.70
N ASN A 123 17.43 -7.15 -4.33
CA ASN A 123 16.85 -7.96 -3.26
C ASN A 123 16.96 -7.26 -1.88
N ALA A 124 18.06 -6.57 -1.61
CA ALA A 124 18.25 -5.83 -0.36
C ALA A 124 17.29 -4.63 -0.23
N ASN A 125 17.07 -3.87 -1.32
CA ASN A 125 16.13 -2.75 -1.34
C ASN A 125 14.68 -3.20 -1.10
N GLN A 126 14.25 -4.27 -1.76
CA GLN A 126 12.92 -4.85 -1.53
C GLN A 126 12.73 -5.28 -0.08
N LEU A 127 13.75 -5.90 0.55
CA LEU A 127 13.70 -6.25 1.96
C LEU A 127 13.55 -5.01 2.85
N ILE A 128 14.28 -3.93 2.58
CA ILE A 128 14.15 -2.66 3.32
C ILE A 128 12.73 -2.13 3.20
N VAL A 129 12.18 -2.07 1.98
CA VAL A 129 10.81 -1.63 1.71
C VAL A 129 9.82 -2.46 2.53
N CYS A 130 9.90 -3.80 2.47
CA CYS A 130 9.02 -4.66 3.24
C CYS A 130 9.14 -4.44 4.77
N GLN A 131 10.35 -4.28 5.30
CA GLN A 131 10.52 -4.00 6.73
C GLN A 131 9.89 -2.67 7.15
N LEU A 132 10.03 -1.61 6.33
CA LEU A 132 9.44 -0.31 6.62
C LEU A 132 7.91 -0.34 6.49
N GLN A 133 7.37 -1.07 5.51
CA GLN A 133 5.92 -1.30 5.38
C GLN A 133 5.36 -2.04 6.60
N ARG A 134 6.10 -3.03 7.13
CA ARG A 134 5.75 -3.73 8.36
C ARG A 134 5.73 -2.82 9.59
N MET A 135 6.69 -1.89 9.68
CA MET A 135 6.66 -0.86 10.74
C MET A 135 5.41 0.03 10.65
N LEU A 136 5.02 0.44 9.45
CA LEU A 136 3.78 1.22 9.28
C LEU A 136 2.53 0.39 9.59
N SER A 137 2.54 -0.91 9.28
CA SER A 137 1.47 -1.84 9.67
C SER A 137 1.34 -1.92 11.20
N ILE A 138 2.45 -1.99 11.93
CA ILE A 138 2.46 -1.91 13.40
C ILE A 138 1.93 -0.54 13.86
N ALA A 139 2.39 0.56 13.27
CA ALA A 139 1.97 1.92 13.63
C ALA A 139 0.46 2.15 13.52
N VAL A 140 -0.21 1.49 12.57
CA VAL A 140 -1.68 1.51 12.45
C VAL A 140 -2.36 0.90 13.67
N GLU A 141 -1.77 -0.11 14.30
CA GLU A 141 -2.43 -0.91 15.35
C GLU A 141 -2.08 -0.48 16.78
N VAL A 142 -0.91 0.12 17.02
CA VAL A 142 -0.40 0.40 18.37
C VAL A 142 -1.29 1.33 19.21
N ASP A 143 -1.98 2.27 18.58
CA ASP A 143 -2.87 3.22 19.25
C ASP A 143 -4.29 2.65 19.50
N ARG A 144 -4.54 1.40 19.08
CA ARG A 144 -5.85 0.71 19.19
C ARG A 144 -6.99 1.40 18.42
N THR A 145 -6.70 2.41 17.61
CA THR A 145 -7.68 3.14 16.81
C THR A 145 -7.26 3.12 15.33
N PRO A 146 -7.27 1.94 14.68
CA PRO A 146 -6.65 1.76 13.37
C PRO A 146 -7.21 2.67 12.28
N THR A 147 -8.50 3.06 12.37
CA THR A 147 -9.10 4.06 11.48
C THR A 147 -8.47 5.45 11.68
N CYS A 148 -8.23 5.88 12.92
CA CYS A 148 -7.59 7.16 13.23
C CYS A 148 -6.11 7.15 12.80
N SER A 149 -5.37 6.11 13.20
CA SER A 149 -3.94 5.99 12.87
C SER A 149 -3.72 5.88 11.37
N SER A 150 -4.49 5.07 10.64
CA SER A 150 -4.36 4.97 9.17
C SER A 150 -4.68 6.29 8.44
N ASN A 151 -5.67 7.07 8.90
CA ASN A 151 -5.95 8.40 8.36
C ASN A 151 -4.74 9.33 8.56
N LYS A 152 -4.22 9.43 9.79
CA LYS A 152 -3.05 10.27 10.11
C LYS A 152 -1.82 9.89 9.30
N ILE A 153 -1.54 8.59 9.19
CA ILE A 153 -0.42 8.09 8.39
C ILE A 153 -0.63 8.45 6.92
N ALA A 154 -1.81 8.20 6.36
CA ALA A 154 -2.10 8.53 4.96
C ALA A 154 -1.95 10.02 4.65
N GLU A 155 -2.43 10.90 5.53
CA GLU A 155 -2.23 12.35 5.43
C GLU A 155 -0.75 12.74 5.43
N MET A 156 0.05 12.15 6.34
CA MET A 156 1.50 12.37 6.39
C MET A 156 2.23 11.85 5.14
N MET A 157 1.74 10.75 4.55
CA MET A 157 2.34 10.10 3.37
C MET A 157 1.99 10.81 2.06
N PHE A 158 0.82 11.44 1.99
CA PHE A 158 0.22 11.90 0.75
C PHE A 158 1.18 12.72 -0.13
N GLY A 159 1.78 13.78 0.43
CA GLY A 159 2.73 14.63 -0.31
C GLY A 159 3.92 13.84 -0.87
N PHE A 160 4.48 12.91 -0.09
CA PHE A 160 5.61 12.11 -0.55
C PHE A 160 5.25 11.09 -1.63
N VAL A 161 4.03 10.54 -1.58
CA VAL A 161 3.56 9.59 -2.60
C VAL A 161 3.31 10.29 -3.93
N LEU A 162 2.84 11.54 -3.90
CA LEU A 162 2.71 12.37 -5.11
C LEU A 162 4.05 12.60 -5.84
N ASP A 163 5.15 12.60 -5.08
CA ASP A 163 6.49 12.86 -5.59
C ASP A 163 7.22 11.61 -6.12
N ILE A 164 6.62 10.41 -6.03
CA ILE A 164 7.22 9.19 -6.59
C ILE A 164 7.15 9.27 -8.13
N PRO A 165 8.29 9.36 -8.85
CA PRO A 165 8.30 9.71 -10.28
C PRO A 165 7.90 8.54 -11.19
N GLU A 166 8.40 7.33 -10.91
CA GLU A 166 8.24 6.18 -11.80
C GLU A 166 7.02 5.33 -11.46
N ARG A 167 6.34 4.81 -12.49
CA ARG A 167 5.19 3.91 -12.28
C ARG A 167 5.58 2.64 -11.54
N SER A 168 6.69 2.01 -11.91
CA SER A 168 7.14 0.78 -11.25
C SER A 168 7.47 1.00 -9.77
N GLN A 169 7.90 2.21 -9.40
CA GLN A 169 8.15 2.58 -8.01
C GLN A 169 6.84 2.72 -7.24
N ARG A 170 5.82 3.36 -7.84
CA ARG A 170 4.48 3.47 -7.25
C ARG A 170 3.80 2.11 -7.11
N GLU A 171 3.92 1.27 -8.13
CA GLU A 171 3.44 -0.10 -8.10
C GLU A 171 4.13 -0.89 -6.98
N MET A 172 5.47 -0.83 -6.88
CA MET A 172 6.21 -1.45 -5.77
C MET A 172 5.76 -0.91 -4.41
N PHE A 173 5.53 0.40 -4.30
CA PHE A 173 5.02 1.02 -3.08
C PHE A 173 3.67 0.42 -2.66
N PHE A 174 2.67 0.41 -3.54
CA PHE A 174 1.32 -0.10 -3.20
C PHE A 174 1.23 -1.62 -3.06
N THR A 175 2.00 -2.37 -3.85
CA THR A 175 2.03 -3.85 -3.77
C THR A 175 2.68 -4.35 -2.48
N THR A 176 3.62 -3.59 -1.90
CA THR A 176 4.31 -3.95 -0.66
C THR A 176 3.63 -3.46 0.62
N MET A 177 2.58 -2.64 0.54
CA MET A 177 1.85 -2.18 1.74
C MET A 177 1.15 -3.36 2.43
N GLU A 178 1.61 -3.72 3.63
CA GLU A 178 1.03 -4.82 4.41
C GLU A 178 -0.34 -4.47 5.02
N SER A 179 -0.54 -3.22 5.43
CA SER A 179 -1.83 -2.79 5.98
C SER A 179 -2.81 -2.43 4.86
N HIS A 180 -3.78 -3.31 4.60
CA HIS A 180 -4.84 -3.05 3.63
C HIS A 180 -5.66 -1.80 3.98
N LEU A 181 -5.91 -1.54 5.27
CA LEU A 181 -6.58 -0.32 5.69
C LEU A 181 -5.76 0.92 5.34
N LEU A 182 -4.45 0.92 5.61
CA LEU A 182 -3.59 2.04 5.24
C LEU A 182 -3.52 2.21 3.72
N ARG A 183 -3.42 1.10 2.96
CA ARG A 183 -3.43 1.13 1.50
C ARG A 183 -4.72 1.76 0.96
N CYS A 184 -5.88 1.39 1.50
CA CYS A 184 -7.14 2.06 1.17
C CYS A 184 -7.09 3.56 1.47
N LYS A 185 -6.57 3.96 2.64
CA LYS A 185 -6.54 5.38 3.03
C LYS A 185 -5.60 6.23 2.19
N VAL A 186 -4.43 5.71 1.83
CA VAL A 186 -3.53 6.41 0.89
C VAL A 186 -4.18 6.55 -0.48
N LEU A 187 -4.77 5.47 -1.01
CA LEU A 187 -5.47 5.50 -2.29
C LEU A 187 -6.68 6.44 -2.27
N GLU A 188 -7.48 6.43 -1.20
CA GLU A 188 -8.63 7.32 -1.01
C GLU A 188 -8.22 8.79 -1.16
N ILE A 189 -7.17 9.23 -0.45
CA ILE A 189 -6.70 10.63 -0.55
C ILE A 189 -6.20 10.95 -1.97
N ILE A 190 -5.49 10.03 -2.62
CA ILE A 190 -5.03 10.21 -4.00
C ILE A 190 -6.20 10.36 -4.97
N PHE A 191 -7.22 9.51 -4.85
CA PHE A 191 -8.40 9.59 -5.70
C PHE A 191 -9.20 10.86 -5.45
N LEU A 192 -9.40 11.25 -4.19
CA LEU A 192 -10.06 12.50 -3.82
C LEU A 192 -9.34 13.72 -4.42
N HIS A 193 -8.02 13.74 -4.40
CA HIS A 193 -7.22 14.80 -5.02
C HIS A 193 -7.31 14.80 -6.55
N SER A 194 -7.56 13.64 -7.17
CA SER A 194 -7.68 13.51 -8.63
C SER A 194 -9.05 13.88 -9.21
N CYS A 195 -10.06 14.05 -8.35
CA CYS A 195 -11.41 14.42 -8.76
C CYS A 195 -11.57 15.94 -8.77
N GLU A 196 -12.18 16.48 -9.84
CA GLU A 196 -12.49 17.92 -9.93
C GLU A 196 -13.48 18.37 -8.85
N THR A 197 -14.48 17.54 -8.58
CA THR A 197 -15.42 17.73 -7.48
C THR A 197 -15.16 16.66 -6.42
N PRO A 198 -14.73 17.03 -5.19
CA PRO A 198 -14.50 16.04 -4.14
C PRO A 198 -15.83 15.54 -3.59
N THR A 199 -15.94 14.22 -3.41
CA THR A 199 -17.08 13.60 -2.72
C THR A 199 -16.93 13.71 -1.20
N ARG A 200 -18.06 13.74 -0.50
CA ARG A 200 -18.14 13.68 0.97
C ARG A 200 -18.45 12.28 1.50
N LEU A 201 -18.56 11.29 0.61
CA LEU A 201 -18.80 9.91 1.00
C LEU A 201 -17.60 9.39 1.81
N PRO A 202 -17.84 8.58 2.86
CA PRO A 202 -16.76 7.87 3.53
C PRO A 202 -16.17 6.80 2.59
N LEU A 203 -15.02 6.22 2.97
CA LEU A 203 -14.43 5.06 2.29
C LEU A 203 -15.42 3.89 2.19
N SER A 204 -16.13 3.81 1.07
CA SER A 204 -17.17 2.84 0.79
C SER A 204 -17.19 2.46 -0.69
N LEU A 205 -17.98 1.45 -1.05
CA LEU A 205 -18.15 1.06 -2.44
C LEU A 205 -18.71 2.20 -3.30
N ALA A 206 -19.62 3.03 -2.75
CA ALA A 206 -20.21 4.14 -3.50
C ALA A 206 -19.14 5.20 -3.81
N GLN A 207 -18.20 5.41 -2.89
CA GLN A 207 -17.06 6.29 -3.13
C GLN A 207 -16.11 5.71 -4.19
N ALA A 208 -15.88 4.40 -4.19
CA ALA A 208 -15.08 3.74 -5.23
C ALA A 208 -15.73 3.84 -6.62
N LEU A 209 -17.05 3.64 -6.73
CA LEU A 209 -17.81 3.88 -7.96
C LEU A 209 -17.76 5.34 -8.40
N TYR A 210 -17.83 6.28 -7.44
CA TYR A 210 -17.66 7.69 -7.72
C TYR A 210 -16.28 7.99 -8.34
N PHE A 211 -15.21 7.43 -7.79
CA PHE A 211 -13.86 7.62 -8.33
C PHE A 211 -13.72 7.12 -9.76
N LEU A 212 -14.34 5.98 -10.10
CA LEU A 212 -14.30 5.40 -11.45
C LEU A 212 -14.66 6.42 -12.54
N ASN A 213 -15.73 7.20 -12.32
CA ASN A 213 -16.25 8.12 -13.32
C ASN A 213 -15.76 9.57 -13.18
N ASN A 214 -15.18 9.94 -12.05
CA ASN A 214 -14.79 11.34 -11.76
C ASN A 214 -13.28 11.56 -11.64
N SER A 215 -12.45 10.51 -11.56
CA SER A 215 -10.98 10.65 -11.56
C SER A 215 -10.43 10.69 -13.00
N THR A 216 -9.40 11.50 -13.26
CA THR A 216 -8.81 11.67 -14.61
C THR A 216 -7.32 11.32 -14.63
N SER A 217 -6.54 11.89 -13.72
CA SER A 217 -5.11 11.62 -13.57
C SER A 217 -4.73 11.68 -12.10
N LEU A 218 -4.22 10.57 -11.58
CA LEU A 218 -3.92 10.46 -10.15
C LEU A 218 -2.69 11.26 -9.75
N LEU A 219 -1.65 11.25 -10.59
CA LEU A 219 -0.31 11.70 -10.23
C LEU A 219 0.36 12.43 -11.39
N LYS A 220 1.18 13.44 -11.07
CA LYS A 220 1.99 14.18 -12.04
C LYS A 220 3.07 13.27 -12.63
N CYS A 221 2.74 12.54 -13.69
CA CYS A 221 3.72 11.70 -14.38
C CYS A 221 4.71 12.60 -15.16
N GLN A 222 6.00 12.55 -14.82
CA GLN A 222 7.05 13.36 -15.47
C GLN A 222 7.53 12.82 -16.84
N SER A 223 6.78 11.91 -17.46
CA SER A 223 7.20 11.26 -18.70
C SER A 223 6.16 11.45 -19.80
N ASP A 224 6.62 11.50 -21.05
CA ASP A 224 5.86 11.44 -22.31
C ASP A 224 5.07 10.12 -22.45
N LYS A 225 4.21 9.82 -21.48
CA LYS A 225 3.33 8.66 -21.54
C LYS A 225 2.21 8.95 -22.51
N THR A 226 2.02 7.99 -23.42
CA THR A 226 0.80 7.85 -24.20
C THR A 226 -0.42 7.90 -23.27
N GLN A 227 -1.48 8.58 -23.71
CA GLN A 227 -2.67 8.88 -22.89
C GLN A 227 -3.28 7.62 -22.25
N TRP A 228 -3.28 6.48 -22.93
CA TRP A 228 -3.84 5.22 -22.42
C TRP A 228 -3.10 4.68 -21.19
N GLN A 229 -1.78 4.90 -21.06
CA GLN A 229 -1.00 4.42 -19.92
C GLN A 229 -1.39 5.12 -18.61
N LYS A 230 -1.88 6.37 -18.70
CA LYS A 230 -2.41 7.10 -17.53
C LYS A 230 -3.69 6.43 -17.01
N TRP A 231 -4.56 5.98 -17.93
CA TRP A 231 -5.78 5.24 -17.58
C TRP A 231 -5.49 3.83 -17.07
N ASP A 232 -4.54 3.13 -17.69
CA ASP A 232 -4.10 1.81 -17.25
C ASP A 232 -3.57 1.82 -15.81
N GLU A 233 -2.80 2.86 -15.46
CA GLU A 233 -2.32 3.09 -14.10
C GLU A 233 -3.46 3.48 -13.14
N LEU A 234 -4.39 4.36 -13.56
CA LEU A 234 -5.56 4.73 -12.75
C LEU A 234 -6.42 3.51 -12.38
N VAL A 235 -6.69 2.66 -13.38
CA VAL A 235 -7.46 1.43 -13.19
C VAL A 235 -6.76 0.46 -12.24
N GLU A 236 -5.44 0.33 -12.34
CA GLU A 236 -4.63 -0.49 -11.44
C GLU A 236 -4.73 -0.02 -9.97
N HIS A 237 -4.71 1.30 -9.73
CA HIS A 237 -4.90 1.86 -8.39
C HIS A 237 -6.32 1.62 -7.86
N LEU A 238 -7.35 1.67 -8.72
CA LEU A 238 -8.72 1.29 -8.33
C LEU A 238 -8.81 -0.20 -7.96
N GLN A 239 -8.10 -1.07 -8.68
CA GLN A 239 -8.04 -2.50 -8.34
C GLN A 239 -7.36 -2.71 -6.98
N PHE A 240 -6.26 -2.00 -6.68
CA PHE A 240 -5.65 -2.02 -5.35
C PHE A 240 -6.61 -1.51 -4.27
N LEU A 241 -7.38 -0.47 -4.55
CA LEU A 241 -8.37 0.07 -3.60
C LEU A 241 -9.43 -0.97 -3.28
N LEU A 242 -10.08 -1.55 -4.31
CA LEU A 242 -11.16 -2.51 -4.16
C LEU A 242 -10.71 -3.81 -3.50
N SER A 243 -9.58 -4.38 -3.94
CA SER A 243 -9.03 -5.59 -3.32
C SER A 243 -8.70 -5.36 -1.83
N SER A 244 -8.08 -4.23 -1.49
CA SER A 244 -7.81 -3.86 -0.09
C SER A 244 -9.09 -3.66 0.70
N TYR A 245 -10.10 -3.03 0.09
CA TYR A 245 -11.36 -2.74 0.75
C TYR A 245 -12.08 -4.02 1.18
N GLN A 246 -12.02 -5.07 0.34
CA GLN A 246 -12.52 -6.39 0.69
C GLN A 246 -11.84 -6.96 1.94
N HIS A 247 -10.52 -6.85 2.06
CA HIS A 247 -9.80 -7.25 3.28
C HIS A 247 -10.21 -6.41 4.48
N VAL A 248 -10.36 -5.10 4.31
CA VAL A 248 -10.82 -4.20 5.37
C VAL A 248 -12.17 -4.63 5.94
N LEU A 249 -13.11 -5.02 5.07
CA LEU A 249 -14.40 -5.56 5.49
C LEU A 249 -14.23 -6.94 6.14
N ARG A 250 -13.71 -7.93 5.41
CA ARG A 250 -13.65 -9.34 5.84
C ARG A 250 -12.86 -9.56 7.14
N GLU A 251 -11.79 -8.80 7.34
CA GLU A 251 -10.89 -8.98 8.49
C GLU A 251 -11.16 -7.97 9.62
N HIS A 252 -12.25 -7.19 9.55
CA HIS A 252 -12.60 -6.18 10.54
C HIS A 252 -11.45 -5.20 10.84
N LEU A 253 -10.70 -4.76 9.82
CA LEU A 253 -9.48 -3.97 10.01
C LEU A 253 -9.74 -2.58 10.62
N ARG A 254 -10.99 -2.09 10.56
CA ARG A 254 -11.42 -0.85 11.22
C ARG A 254 -11.57 -0.99 12.74
N SER A 255 -11.72 -2.21 13.24
CA SER A 255 -11.80 -2.51 14.67
C SER A 255 -10.40 -2.67 15.26
N SER A 256 -10.24 -2.33 16.54
CA SER A 256 -8.96 -2.51 17.23
C SER A 256 -8.50 -3.97 17.14
N VAL A 257 -7.19 -4.21 17.06
CA VAL A 257 -6.63 -5.58 17.05
C VAL A 257 -7.07 -6.42 18.26
N ILE A 258 -7.42 -5.79 19.38
CA ILE A 258 -7.91 -6.46 20.59
C ILE A 258 -9.32 -7.03 20.36
N ASP A 259 -10.22 -6.23 19.78
CA ASP A 259 -11.62 -6.59 19.58
C ASP A 259 -11.81 -7.47 18.33
N ARG A 260 -10.98 -7.23 17.30
CA ARG A 260 -10.99 -7.93 16.00
C ARG A 260 -10.98 -9.43 16.15
N LYS A 261 -10.14 -9.96 17.05
CA LYS A 261 -10.01 -11.41 17.27
C LYS A 261 -11.35 -12.02 17.70
N ASP A 262 -12.06 -11.34 18.60
CA ASP A 262 -13.31 -11.86 19.14
C ASP A 262 -14.44 -11.74 18.10
N LEU A 263 -14.44 -10.71 17.26
CA LEU A 263 -15.35 -10.57 16.12
C LEU A 263 -15.18 -11.72 15.10
N ILE A 264 -13.93 -12.04 14.75
CA ILE A 264 -13.61 -13.13 13.82
C ILE A 264 -14.02 -14.49 14.39
N ILE A 265 -13.69 -14.78 15.65
CA ILE A 265 -14.05 -16.04 16.31
C ILE A 265 -15.58 -16.21 16.35
N LYS A 266 -16.31 -15.12 16.64
CA LYS A 266 -17.78 -15.12 16.70
C LYS A 266 -18.44 -15.04 15.31
N ARG A 267 -17.67 -14.96 14.22
CA ARG A 267 -18.15 -14.80 12.84
C ARG A 267 -19.17 -13.66 12.68
N ILE A 268 -18.93 -12.56 13.38
CA ILE A 268 -19.81 -11.39 13.31
C ILE A 268 -19.67 -10.79 11.90
N LYS A 269 -20.78 -10.53 11.22
CA LYS A 269 -20.72 -9.84 9.92
C LYS A 269 -20.13 -8.43 10.10
N PRO A 270 -19.16 -8.02 9.26
CA PRO A 270 -18.66 -6.64 9.27
C PRO A 270 -19.82 -5.66 9.10
N LYS A 271 -19.80 -4.56 9.86
CA LYS A 271 -20.79 -3.50 9.68
C LYS A 271 -20.50 -2.78 8.36
N PRO A 272 -21.46 -2.75 7.40
CA PRO A 272 -21.28 -1.97 6.19
C PRO A 272 -21.14 -0.48 6.53
N GLN A 273 -20.34 0.23 5.75
CA GLN A 273 -20.31 1.69 5.79
C GLN A 273 -21.51 2.27 5.04
N GLN A 274 -21.79 3.55 5.30
CA GLN A 274 -22.72 4.30 4.47
C GLN A 274 -22.24 4.29 3.01
N GLY A 275 -23.10 3.83 2.10
CA GLY A 275 -22.77 3.68 0.68
C GLY A 275 -22.09 2.35 0.30
N ASP A 276 -22.07 1.35 1.19
CA ASP A 276 -21.71 -0.02 0.81
C ASP A 276 -22.91 -0.82 0.27
N ASP A 277 -24.14 -0.35 0.47
CA ASP A 277 -25.33 -0.95 -0.12
C ASP A 277 -25.43 -0.54 -1.60
N ILE A 278 -25.03 -1.45 -2.49
CA ILE A 278 -24.95 -1.23 -3.93
C ILE A 278 -25.59 -2.41 -4.65
N SER A 279 -26.44 -2.11 -5.63
CA SER A 279 -27.09 -3.14 -6.45
C SER A 279 -26.23 -3.58 -7.65
N VAL A 280 -26.57 -4.71 -8.24
CA VAL A 280 -25.97 -5.16 -9.52
C VAL A 280 -26.12 -4.09 -10.60
N VAL A 281 -27.30 -3.47 -10.67
CA VAL A 281 -27.64 -2.42 -11.63
C VAL A 281 -26.74 -1.20 -11.46
N ASP A 282 -26.43 -0.81 -10.23
CA ASP A 282 -25.53 0.32 -9.96
C ASP A 282 -24.11 0.04 -10.46
N VAL A 283 -23.59 -1.16 -10.20
CA VAL A 283 -22.26 -1.58 -10.68
C VAL A 283 -22.20 -1.57 -12.20
N GLU A 284 -23.16 -2.21 -12.86
CA GLU A 284 -23.19 -2.29 -14.33
C GLU A 284 -23.29 -0.91 -14.98
N LYS A 285 -24.17 -0.06 -14.47
CA LYS A 285 -24.35 1.30 -14.97
C LYS A 285 -23.06 2.12 -14.86
N GLN A 286 -22.35 2.02 -13.73
CA GLN A 286 -21.11 2.76 -13.51
C GLN A 286 -19.94 2.20 -14.35
N ILE A 287 -19.88 0.89 -14.54
CA ILE A 287 -18.89 0.24 -15.40
C ILE A 287 -19.10 0.62 -16.87
N GLU A 288 -20.34 0.63 -17.37
CA GLU A 288 -20.61 0.99 -18.76
C GLU A 288 -20.37 2.49 -19.02
N ALA A 289 -20.73 3.35 -18.05
CA ALA A 289 -20.38 4.77 -18.12
C ALA A 289 -18.86 4.98 -18.19
N PHE A 290 -18.10 4.22 -17.39
CA PHE A 290 -16.64 4.28 -17.41
C PHE A 290 -16.06 3.76 -18.73
N ARG A 291 -16.57 2.65 -19.25
CA ARG A 291 -16.15 2.10 -20.54
C ARG A 291 -16.41 3.09 -21.68
N SER A 292 -17.60 3.69 -21.71
CA SER A 292 -17.96 4.73 -22.68
C SER A 292 -17.03 5.94 -22.59
N ARG A 293 -16.67 6.34 -21.37
CA ARG A 293 -15.70 7.42 -21.13
C ARG A 293 -14.32 7.06 -21.66
N LEU A 294 -13.82 5.84 -21.42
CA LEU A 294 -12.53 5.38 -21.95
C LEU A 294 -12.51 5.37 -23.48
N VAL A 295 -13.56 4.83 -24.12
CA VAL A 295 -13.68 4.80 -25.60
C VAL A 295 -13.67 6.22 -26.17
N ARG A 296 -14.42 7.15 -25.57
CA ARG A 296 -14.43 8.55 -26.01
C ARG A 296 -13.06 9.21 -25.92
N MET A 297 -12.26 8.88 -24.91
CA MET A 297 -10.96 9.51 -24.67
C MET A 297 -9.82 8.86 -25.46
N LEU A 298 -9.89 7.54 -25.72
CA LEU A 298 -8.80 6.75 -26.28
C LEU A 298 -9.07 6.21 -27.69
N GLY A 299 -10.31 6.32 -28.17
CA GLY A 299 -10.78 5.71 -29.41
C GLY A 299 -11.21 4.25 -29.24
N GLU A 300 -11.76 3.69 -30.32
CA GLU A 300 -12.16 2.29 -30.41
C GLU A 300 -11.33 1.57 -31.49
N PRO A 301 -10.87 0.32 -31.27
CA PRO A 301 -11.04 -0.50 -30.06
C PRO A 301 -10.12 -0.08 -28.91
N LEU A 302 -10.58 -0.28 -27.67
CA LEU A 302 -9.72 -0.13 -26.48
C LEU A 302 -8.57 -1.15 -26.52
N VAL A 303 -7.40 -0.76 -26.02
CA VAL A 303 -6.24 -1.64 -25.87
C VAL A 303 -6.61 -2.87 -25.01
N PRO A 304 -6.28 -4.12 -25.42
CA PRO A 304 -6.70 -5.33 -24.72
C PRO A 304 -6.40 -5.34 -23.21
N GLN A 305 -5.22 -4.85 -22.82
CA GLN A 305 -4.80 -4.73 -21.41
C GLN A 305 -5.79 -3.92 -20.58
N LEU A 306 -6.31 -2.82 -21.13
CA LEU A 306 -7.28 -1.98 -20.45
C LEU A 306 -8.66 -2.64 -20.40
N GLN A 307 -9.04 -3.38 -21.46
CA GLN A 307 -10.29 -4.15 -21.47
C GLN A 307 -10.31 -5.21 -20.36
N ASP A 308 -9.22 -5.98 -20.21
CA ASP A 308 -9.12 -7.02 -19.20
C ASP A 308 -9.11 -6.43 -17.79
N LYS A 309 -8.45 -5.29 -17.59
CA LYS A 309 -8.47 -4.58 -16.31
C LYS A 309 -9.85 -4.01 -15.95
N VAL A 310 -10.62 -3.52 -16.93
CA VAL A 310 -12.02 -3.08 -16.72
C VAL A 310 -12.91 -4.26 -16.37
N ARG A 311 -12.74 -5.42 -17.02
CA ARG A 311 -13.44 -6.66 -16.64
C ARG A 311 -13.10 -7.08 -15.21
N LEU A 312 -11.82 -7.01 -14.82
CA LEU A 312 -11.41 -7.30 -13.45
C LEU A 312 -12.01 -6.32 -12.43
N LEU A 313 -12.09 -5.02 -12.76
CA LEU A 313 -12.76 -4.04 -11.89
C LEU A 313 -14.22 -4.40 -11.65
N ARG A 314 -14.96 -4.78 -12.70
CA ARG A 314 -16.35 -5.23 -12.58
C ARG A 314 -16.47 -6.42 -11.62
N LEU A 315 -15.62 -7.43 -11.78
CA LEU A 315 -15.59 -8.59 -10.88
C LEU A 315 -15.28 -8.18 -9.43
N LEU A 316 -14.27 -7.34 -9.20
CA LEU A 316 -13.89 -6.87 -7.87
C LEU A 316 -15.04 -6.12 -7.18
N LEU A 317 -15.80 -5.31 -7.93
CA LEU A 317 -16.97 -4.60 -7.41
C LEU A 317 -18.07 -5.57 -6.97
N PHE A 318 -18.40 -6.58 -7.79
CA PHE A 318 -19.36 -7.61 -7.40
C PHE A 318 -18.92 -8.38 -6.15
N PHE A 319 -17.66 -8.83 -6.12
CA PHE A 319 -17.12 -9.53 -4.96
C PHE A 319 -17.10 -8.66 -3.70
N ALA A 320 -16.87 -7.35 -3.83
CA ALA A 320 -16.83 -6.45 -2.69
C ALA A 320 -18.23 -6.11 -2.16
N ALA A 321 -19.23 -6.09 -3.05
CA ALA A 321 -20.63 -5.89 -2.72
C ALA A 321 -21.36 -7.19 -2.28
N ASP A 322 -20.66 -8.32 -2.21
CA ASP A 322 -21.25 -9.65 -1.96
C ASP A 322 -22.39 -10.00 -2.94
N LEU A 323 -22.27 -9.49 -4.17
CA LEU A 323 -23.23 -9.70 -5.25
C LEU A 323 -22.81 -10.93 -6.05
N ASN A 324 -23.77 -11.83 -6.28
CA ASN A 324 -23.55 -12.99 -7.15
C ASN A 324 -24.02 -12.64 -8.57
N PRO A 325 -23.12 -12.55 -9.57
CA PRO A 325 -23.44 -12.07 -10.92
C PRO A 325 -24.43 -12.97 -11.69
N ASP A 326 -24.63 -14.21 -11.23
CA ASP A 326 -25.51 -15.19 -11.86
C ASP A 326 -26.94 -15.23 -11.28
N SER A 327 -27.27 -14.33 -10.33
CA SER A 327 -28.54 -14.37 -9.60
C SER A 327 -29.74 -13.80 -10.36
N GLU A 328 -29.51 -13.02 -11.42
CA GLU A 328 -30.54 -12.22 -12.10
C GLU A 328 -31.05 -12.81 -13.42
N VAL A 329 -31.05 -14.14 -13.56
CA VAL A 329 -31.78 -14.81 -14.65
C VAL A 329 -32.69 -15.90 -14.09
N SER A 330 -33.75 -15.50 -13.40
CA SER A 330 -34.96 -16.32 -13.26
C SER A 330 -36.09 -15.62 -14.00
N PRO A 331 -36.50 -16.09 -15.20
CA PRO A 331 -37.65 -15.52 -15.86
C PRO A 331 -38.89 -15.81 -15.02
N ALA A 332 -39.63 -14.75 -14.71
CA ALA A 332 -40.95 -14.83 -14.14
C ALA A 332 -41.79 -15.82 -14.96
N ARG A 333 -42.16 -16.95 -14.35
CA ARG A 333 -43.17 -17.84 -14.92
C ARG A 333 -44.48 -17.06 -14.95
N SER A 334 -44.84 -16.63 -16.16
CA SER A 334 -46.17 -16.14 -16.51
C SER A 334 -47.24 -17.14 -16.07
N SER A 335 -48.05 -16.75 -15.09
CA SER A 335 -49.32 -17.41 -14.80
C SER A 335 -50.34 -17.04 -15.88
N THR A 336 -50.55 -17.99 -16.80
CA THR A 336 -51.72 -18.17 -17.67
C THR A 336 -51.57 -19.59 -18.18
N ARG A 337 -52.47 -20.55 -17.97
CA ARG A 337 -53.92 -20.53 -17.86
C ARG A 337 -54.38 -21.79 -17.11
#